data_AF-A0A382PEY3-F1
#
_entry.id   AF-A0A382PEY3-F1
#
_cell.length_a   1.000
_cell.length_b   1.000
_cell.length_c   1.000
_cell.angle_alpha   90.00
_cell.angle_beta   90.00
_cell.angle_gamma   90.00
#
_symmetry.space_group_name_H-M   'P 1'
#
loop_
_entity.id
_entity.type
_entity.pdbx_description
1 polymer ?
#
loop_
_entity_poly.entity_id
_entity_poly.type
_entity_poly.pdbx_seq_one_letter_code
_entity_poly.pdbx_strand_id
1 'polypeptide(L)' 'MTDFLFPKLHKEGYRFLAIAAAITFILLLISNFLGLISFILTIWVYYFFRDPERFPINDENYLLSPADG' A
#
# COMPACT_ATOMS: atom_id res chain seq x y z
N MET A 1 7.88 -11.68 11.92
CA MET A 1 8.33 -12.10 10.57
C MET A 1 7.22 -11.99 9.54
N THR A 2 5.96 -12.30 9.90
CA THR A 2 4.79 -12.13 9.04
C THR A 2 4.46 -10.67 8.72
N ASP A 3 4.89 -9.74 9.56
CA ASP A 3 4.58 -8.30 9.45
C ASP A 3 5.16 -7.64 8.19
N PHE A 4 6.21 -8.24 7.62
CA PHE A 4 6.78 -7.81 6.34
C PHE A 4 5.94 -8.27 5.14
N LEU A 5 5.36 -9.48 5.22
CA LEU A 5 4.52 -10.05 4.18
C LEU A 5 3.09 -9.50 4.21
N PHE A 6 2.60 -9.17 5.42
CA PHE A 6 1.27 -8.64 5.66
C PHE A 6 1.35 -7.38 6.52
N PRO A 7 1.88 -6.28 5.97
CA PRO A 7 1.94 -5.03 6.71
C PRO A 7 0.54 -4.49 6.99
N LYS A 8 0.43 -3.72 8.08
CA LYS A 8 -0.76 -2.91 8.35
C LYS A 8 -0.92 -1.88 7.25
N LEU A 9 -2.16 -1.59 6.89
CA LEU A 9 -2.47 -0.59 5.87
C LEU A 9 -2.81 0.75 6.53
N HIS A 10 -2.36 1.84 5.92
CA HIS A 10 -2.85 3.15 6.29
C HIS A 10 -4.37 3.24 6.04
N LYS A 11 -5.10 4.04 6.83
CA LYS A 11 -6.57 4.12 6.74
C LYS A 11 -7.07 4.44 5.33
N GLU A 12 -6.41 5.38 4.65
CA GLU A 12 -6.72 5.74 3.27
C GLU A 12 -6.40 4.62 2.27
N GLY A 13 -5.39 3.79 2.57
CA GLY A 13 -4.97 2.67 1.74
C GLY A 13 -6.08 1.66 1.48
N TYR A 14 -6.98 1.46 2.43
CA TYR A 14 -8.11 0.53 2.28
C TYR A 14 -9.04 0.95 1.13
N ARG A 15 -9.27 2.26 0.97
CA ARG A 15 -10.11 2.79 -0.12
C ARG A 15 -9.48 2.55 -1.47
N PHE A 16 -8.18 2.86 -1.61
CA PHE A 16 -7.45 2.66 -2.86
C PHE A 16 -7.31 1.17 -3.21
N LEU A 17 -7.05 0.32 -2.22
CA LEU A 17 -6.96 -1.12 -2.41
C LEU A 17 -8.30 -1.72 -2.87
N ALA A 18 -9.42 -1.28 -2.29
CA ALA A 18 -10.76 -1.73 -2.70
C ALA A 18 -11.07 -1.36 -4.16
N ILE A 19 -10.72 -0.14 -4.58
CA ILE A 19 -10.88 0.32 -5.96
C ILE A 19 -9.97 -0.50 -6.90
N ALA A 20 -8.71 -0.69 -6.53
CA ALA A 20 -7.76 -1.48 -7.33
C ALA A 20 -8.24 -2.93 -7.50
N ALA A 21 -8.71 -3.57 -6.42
CA ALA A 21 -9.27 -4.91 -6.47
C ALA A 21 -10.53 -5.00 -7.35
N ALA A 22 -11.42 -4.01 -7.29
CA ALA A 22 -12.60 -3.94 -8.16
C ALA A 22 -12.21 -3.81 -9.65
N ILE A 23 -11.23 -2.95 -9.96
CA ILE A 23 -10.69 -2.81 -11.32
C ILE A 23 -10.07 -4.13 -11.78
N THR A 24 -9.26 -4.78 -10.93
CA THR A 24 -8.66 -6.08 -11.25
C THR A 24 -9.72 -7.12 -11.57
N PHE A 25 -10.78 -7.19 -10.77
CA PHE A 25 -11.88 -8.11 -11.00
C PHE A 25 -12.57 -7.85 -12.36
N ILE A 26 -12.89 -6.59 -12.68
CA ILE A 26 -13.50 -6.23 -13.96
C ILE A 26 -12.56 -6.59 -15.13
N LEU A 27 -11.26 -6.30 -15.01
CA LEU A 27 -10.30 -6.59 -16.08
C LEU A 27 -10.08 -8.09 -16.28
N LEU A 28 -10.11 -8.89 -15.22
CA LEU A 28 -10.08 -10.36 -15.33
C LEU A 28 -11.24 -10.92 -16.16
N LEU A 29 -12.43 -10.31 -16.07
CA LEU A 29 -13.60 -10.70 -16.87
C LEU A 29 -13.45 -10.36 -18.35
N ILE A 30 -12.67 -9.32 -18.68
CA ILE A 30 -12.46 -8.86 -20.06
C ILE A 30 -11.28 -9.60 -20.72
N SER A 31 -10.18 -9.75 -20.00
CA SER A 31 -8.96 -10.38 -20.52
C SER A 31 -8.07 -10.86 -19.38
N ASN A 32 -7.67 -12.14 -19.44
CA ASN A 32 -6.72 -12.72 -18.49
C ASN A 32 -5.38 -11.97 -18.46
N PHE A 33 -4.91 -11.46 -19.59
CA PHE A 33 -3.64 -10.72 -19.66
C PHE A 33 -3.72 -9.37 -18.93
N LEU A 34 -4.78 -8.59 -19.18
CA LEU A 34 -5.00 -7.32 -18.48
C LEU A 34 -5.31 -7.55 -17.00
N GLY A 35 -6.09 -8.58 -16.69
CA GLY A 35 -6.34 -9.03 -15.32
C GLY A 35 -5.06 -9.32 -14.56
N LEU A 36 -4.12 -10.07 -15.15
CA LEU A 36 -2.82 -10.36 -14.53
C LEU A 36 -2.00 -9.10 -14.26
N ILE A 37 -1.90 -8.20 -15.24
CA ILE A 37 -1.17 -6.92 -15.05
C ILE A 37 -1.80 -6.12 -13.91
N SER A 38 -3.13 -5.97 -13.93
CA SER A 38 -3.83 -5.22 -12.90
C SER A 38 -3.74 -5.88 -11.51
N PHE A 39 -3.65 -7.21 -11.44
CA PHE A 39 -3.47 -7.93 -10.18
C PHE A 39 -2.10 -7.62 -9.56
N ILE A 40 -1.03 -7.60 -10.36
CA ILE A 40 0.30 -7.18 -9.91
C ILE A 40 0.25 -5.73 -9.41
N LEU A 41 -0.45 -4.84 -10.12
CA LEU A 41 -0.65 -3.45 -9.68
C LEU A 41 -1.43 -3.36 -8.37
N THR A 42 -2.45 -4.17 -8.16
CA THR A 42 -3.19 -4.23 -6.89
C THR A 42 -2.30 -4.67 -5.73
N ILE A 43 -1.39 -5.62 -5.94
CA ILE A 43 -0.36 -5.97 -4.95
C ILE A 43 0.56 -4.78 -4.69
N TRP A 44 1.01 -4.08 -5.73
CA TRP A 44 1.83 -2.88 -5.57
C TRP A 44 1.10 -1.79 -4.77
N VAL A 45 -0.18 -1.54 -5.04
CA VAL A 45 -1.02 -0.60 -4.27
C VAL A 45 -1.10 -1.00 -2.80
N TYR A 46 -1.29 -2.29 -2.50
CA TYR A 46 -1.26 -2.80 -1.12
C TYR A 46 0.05 -2.44 -0.41
N TYR A 47 1.20 -2.69 -1.05
CA TYR A 47 2.50 -2.38 -0.45
C TYR A 47 2.83 -0.88 -0.44
N PHE A 48 2.29 -0.09 -1.37
CA PHE A 48 2.49 1.35 -1.41
C PHE A 48 1.85 2.03 -0.20
N PHE A 49 0.63 1.62 0.18
CA PHE A 49 -0.09 2.17 1.33
C PHE A 49 0.18 1.45 2.65
N ARG A 50 1.25 0.65 2.73
CA ARG A 50 1.67 0.04 3.99
C ARG A 50 1.99 1.12 5.02
N ASP A 51 1.65 0.86 6.27
CA ASP A 51 1.93 1.74 7.41
C ASP A 51 3.05 1.13 8.26
N PRO A 52 4.31 1.49 8.01
CA PRO A 52 5.44 0.98 8.77
C PRO A 52 5.50 1.62 10.16
N GLU A 53 6.11 0.92 11.11
CA GLU A 53 6.46 1.51 12.40
C GLU A 53 7.48 2.64 12.21
N ARG A 54 7.27 3.76 12.90
CA ARG A 54 8.12 4.95 12.85
C ARG A 54 8.73 5.18 14.22
N PHE A 55 10.03 5.42 14.27
CA PHE A 55 10.78 5.65 15.51
C PHE A 55 11.36 7.06 15.48
N PRO A 56 10.70 8.05 16.10
CA PRO A 56 11.23 9.41 16.18
C PRO A 56 12.41 9.49 17.15
N ILE A 57 13.26 10.50 16.97
CA ILE A 57 14.27 10.88 17.96
C ILE A 57 13.54 11.63 19.07
N ASN A 58 13.45 11.01 20.26
CA ASN A 58 12.76 11.59 21.44
C ASN A 58 13.64 12.61 22.18
N ASP A 59 14.20 13.59 21.46
CA ASP A 59 15.07 14.63 22.01
C ASP A 59 14.69 15.99 21.39
N GLU A 60 14.39 16.96 22.26
CA GLU A 60 13.92 18.30 21.89
C GLU A 60 15.02 19.18 21.25
N ASN A 61 16.29 18.77 21.32
CA ASN A 61 17.40 19.50 20.68
C ASN A 61 17.51 19.23 19.17
N TYR A 62 16.73 18.28 18.63
CA TYR A 62 16.78 17.90 17.22
C TYR A 62 15.47 18.27 16.52
N LEU A 63 15.59 18.77 15.28
CA LEU A 63 14.45 18.95 14.38
C LEU A 63 14.29 17.70 13.52
N LEU A 64 13.08 17.14 13.51
CA LEU A 64 12.70 16.01 12.67
C LEU A 64 11.94 16.51 11.43
N SER A 65 12.22 15.91 10.27
CA SER A 65 11.43 16.20 9.07
C SER A 65 9.98 15.76 9.28
N PRO A 66 8.98 16.60 8.93
CA PRO A 66 7.57 16.25 9.09
C PRO A 66 7.12 15.12 8.16
N ALA A 67 7.78 14.94 7.02
CA ALA A 67 7.55 13.87 6.05
C ALA A 67 8.79 13.66 5.17
N ASP A 68 8.88 12.49 4.55
CA ASP A 68 9.84 12.24 3.46
C ASP A 68 9.21 12.77 2.16
N GLY A 69 9.74 13.86 1.60
CA GLY A 69 9.22 14.52 0.40
C GLY A 69 10.14 15.59 -0.15
#